data_AF-A0A7S1J9I9-F1
#
_entry.id   AF-A0A7S1J9I9-F1
#
_cell.length_a   1.000
_cell.length_b   1.000
_cell.length_c   1.000
_cell.angle_alpha   90.00
_cell.angle_beta   90.00
_cell.angle_gamma   90.00
#
_symmetry.space_group_name_H-M   'P 1'
#
loop_
_entity.id
_entity.type
_entity.pdbx_description
1 polymer ?
#
loop_
_entity_poly.entity_id
_entity_poly.type
_entity_poly.pdbx_seq_one_letter_code
_entity_poly.pdbx_strand_id
1 'polypeptide(L)'
;MALSLDPDAPLPGDGDPVAKGTEEPMDVESVFQMIGFGWFQLRFFIICGMPWMADAVEITLISFIGGIVERDLDATPAEASMVVAGVFLGMLTGAFVWGLVADFYGRLWAFWGGVILTFGAGVASAFAPNFQILGLCRVLVGVGAASGHVSTTILMEFMPKEYRTATCCLLQVFWTIGCLFEAGLAYV
;
A
#
# COMPACT_ATOMS: atom_id res chain seq x y z
N MET A 1 -69.33 -40.52 -36.26
CA MET A 1 -68.54 -40.66 -35.02
C MET A 1 -67.59 -39.47 -34.96
N ALA A 2 -68.11 -38.32 -34.54
CA ALA A 2 -67.36 -37.07 -34.48
C ALA A 2 -66.56 -37.05 -33.18
N LEU A 3 -65.24 -37.02 -33.29
CA LEU A 3 -64.30 -36.86 -32.18
C LEU A 3 -64.46 -35.43 -31.62
N SER A 4 -65.08 -35.32 -30.45
CA SER A 4 -65.10 -34.10 -29.65
C SER A 4 -63.68 -33.77 -29.20
N LEU A 5 -63.07 -32.77 -29.82
CA LEU A 5 -61.83 -32.17 -29.35
C LEU A 5 -62.16 -31.37 -28.09
N ASP A 6 -61.65 -31.83 -26.95
CA ASP A 6 -61.73 -31.16 -25.67
C ASP A 6 -60.90 -29.87 -25.73
N PRO A 7 -61.51 -28.67 -25.60
CA PRO A 7 -60.81 -27.39 -25.74
C PRO A 7 -59.85 -27.10 -24.58
N ASP A 8 -59.89 -27.87 -23.49
CA ASP A 8 -59.03 -27.70 -22.31
C ASP A 8 -57.91 -28.76 -22.20
N ALA A 9 -57.69 -29.55 -23.25
CA ALA A 9 -56.58 -30.50 -23.27
C ALA A 9 -55.22 -29.76 -23.34
N PRO A 10 -54.30 -29.99 -22.38
CA PRO A 10 -52.98 -29.35 -22.39
C PRO A 10 -52.24 -29.67 -23.69
N LEU A 11 -51.70 -28.63 -24.35
CA LEU A 11 -50.92 -28.81 -25.56
C LEU A 11 -49.69 -29.68 -25.26
N PRO A 12 -49.34 -30.67 -26.11
CA PRO A 12 -48.13 -31.46 -25.93
C PRO A 12 -46.91 -30.53 -26.09
N GLY A 13 -46.38 -30.06 -24.96
CA GLY A 13 -45.39 -28.99 -24.87
C GLY A 13 -45.52 -28.12 -23.62
N ASP A 14 -46.62 -28.22 -22.86
CA ASP A 14 -46.89 -27.34 -21.71
C ASP A 14 -46.59 -27.96 -20.33
N GLY A 15 -45.73 -28.99 -20.28
CA GLY A 15 -45.59 -29.86 -19.11
C GLY A 15 -44.21 -29.93 -18.46
N ASP A 16 -43.17 -29.37 -19.08
CA ASP A 16 -41.84 -29.41 -18.51
C ASP A 16 -41.45 -27.98 -18.18
N PRO A 17 -41.30 -27.60 -16.89
CA PRO A 17 -40.57 -26.39 -16.60
C PRO A 17 -39.21 -26.58 -17.25
N VAL A 18 -38.92 -25.83 -18.33
CA VAL A 18 -37.57 -25.64 -18.83
C VAL A 18 -36.79 -25.32 -17.57
N ALA A 19 -35.96 -26.28 -17.15
CA ALA A 19 -35.10 -26.12 -16.01
C ALA A 19 -34.31 -24.86 -16.33
N LYS A 20 -34.77 -23.76 -15.74
CA LYS A 20 -34.11 -22.48 -15.79
C LYS A 20 -32.88 -22.81 -14.99
N GLY A 21 -31.84 -23.27 -15.69
CA GLY A 21 -30.52 -23.39 -15.13
C GLY A 21 -30.32 -22.06 -14.45
N THR A 22 -30.37 -22.10 -13.12
CA THR A 22 -29.91 -21.00 -12.31
C THR A 22 -28.44 -20.94 -12.67
N GLU A 23 -28.13 -20.23 -13.76
CA GLU A 23 -26.92 -19.45 -13.81
C GLU A 23 -27.05 -18.51 -12.62
N GLU A 24 -26.76 -19.04 -11.43
CA GLU A 24 -26.39 -18.21 -10.31
C GLU A 24 -25.33 -17.29 -10.89
N PRO A 25 -25.53 -15.95 -10.86
CA PRO A 25 -24.59 -15.03 -11.45
C PRO A 25 -23.24 -15.41 -10.85
N MET A 26 -22.34 -15.91 -11.69
CA MET A 26 -21.06 -16.45 -11.27
C MET A 26 -20.40 -15.38 -10.42
N ASP A 27 -20.40 -15.57 -9.10
CA ASP A 27 -19.99 -14.54 -8.17
C ASP A 27 -18.55 -14.20 -8.52
N VAL A 28 -18.24 -12.92 -8.67
CA VAL A 28 -16.90 -12.43 -9.02
C VAL A 28 -15.86 -13.03 -8.06
N GLU A 29 -16.29 -13.33 -6.84
CA GLU A 29 -15.57 -14.05 -5.78
C GLU A 29 -15.12 -15.47 -6.21
N SER A 30 -15.99 -16.25 -6.86
CA SER A 30 -15.69 -17.62 -7.32
C SER A 30 -14.69 -17.65 -8.48
N VAL A 31 -14.66 -16.61 -9.31
CA VAL A 31 -13.66 -16.42 -10.37
C VAL A 31 -12.29 -16.09 -9.77
N PHE A 32 -12.23 -15.23 -8.74
CA PHE A 32 -10.97 -14.93 -8.04
C PHE A 32 -10.40 -16.14 -7.30
N GLN A 33 -11.25 -16.98 -6.69
CA GLN A 33 -10.81 -18.26 -6.11
C GLN A 33 -10.30 -19.25 -7.17
N MET A 34 -10.88 -19.24 -8.37
CA MET A 34 -10.45 -20.12 -9.48
C MET A 34 -9.09 -19.70 -10.08
N ILE A 35 -8.72 -18.42 -10.00
CA ILE A 35 -7.44 -17.89 -10.50
C ILE A 35 -6.28 -18.18 -9.53
N GLY A 36 -6.56 -18.36 -8.23
CA GLY A 36 -5.56 -18.70 -7.21
C GLY A 36 -4.45 -17.65 -7.01
N PHE A 37 -3.43 -18.01 -6.23
CA PHE A 37 -2.26 -17.15 -5.97
C PHE A 37 -1.26 -17.22 -7.13
N GLY A 38 -1.42 -16.35 -8.11
CA GLY A 38 -0.60 -16.33 -9.32
C GLY A 38 0.71 -15.56 -9.20
N TRP A 39 1.57 -15.69 -10.23
CA TRP A 39 2.84 -14.96 -10.32
C TRP A 39 2.66 -13.43 -10.34
N PHE A 40 1.56 -12.94 -10.90
CA PHE A 40 1.22 -11.52 -10.88
C PHE A 40 1.00 -11.00 -9.45
N GLN A 41 0.27 -11.75 -8.62
CA GLN A 41 -0.01 -11.37 -7.22
C GLN A 41 1.27 -11.36 -6.39
N LEU A 42 2.19 -12.32 -6.61
CA LEU A 42 3.50 -12.32 -5.96
C LEU A 42 4.35 -11.11 -6.37
N ARG A 43 4.39 -10.78 -7.68
CA ARG A 43 5.11 -9.58 -8.15
C ARG A 43 4.53 -8.31 -7.56
N PHE A 44 3.20 -8.21 -7.49
CA PHE A 44 2.51 -7.07 -6.91
C PHE A 44 2.78 -6.94 -5.40
N PHE A 45 2.78 -8.06 -4.68
CA PHE A 45 3.15 -8.12 -3.27
C PHE A 45 4.57 -7.59 -3.02
N ILE A 46 5.55 -7.99 -3.83
CA ILE A 46 6.92 -7.49 -3.71
C ILE A 46 6.98 -5.98 -3.98
N ILE A 47 6.28 -5.49 -5.01
CA ILE A 47 6.26 -4.06 -5.35
C ILE A 47 5.66 -3.22 -4.21
N CYS A 48 4.56 -3.68 -3.59
CA CYS A 48 3.96 -2.98 -2.45
C CYS A 48 4.79 -3.11 -1.15
N GLY A 49 5.53 -4.20 -0.98
CA GLY A 49 6.41 -4.43 0.18
C GLY A 49 7.67 -3.57 0.21
N MET A 50 8.20 -3.17 -0.95
CA MET A 50 9.39 -2.29 -1.04
C MET A 50 9.22 -0.93 -0.32
N PRO A 51 8.13 -0.17 -0.52
CA PRO A 51 7.88 1.05 0.25
C PRO A 51 7.71 0.80 1.75
N TRP A 52 7.17 -0.36 2.15
CA TRP A 52 7.06 -0.73 3.57
C TRP A 52 8.45 -0.94 4.21
N MET A 53 9.37 -1.56 3.46
CA MET A 53 10.77 -1.68 3.85
C MET A 53 11.46 -0.31 3.90
N ALA A 54 11.21 0.56 2.91
CA ALA A 54 11.80 1.89 2.86
C ALA A 54 11.35 2.78 4.03
N ASP A 55 10.06 2.70 4.40
CA ASP A 55 9.51 3.39 5.59
C ASP A 55 10.18 2.90 6.87
N ALA A 56 10.38 1.58 7.01
CA ALA A 56 11.09 1.02 8.16
C ALA A 56 12.54 1.52 8.26
N VAL A 57 13.26 1.60 7.14
CA VAL A 57 14.62 2.15 7.09
C VAL A 57 14.60 3.63 7.51
N GLU A 58 13.67 4.43 7.00
CA GLU A 58 13.60 5.86 7.33
C GLU A 58 13.31 6.09 8.81
N ILE A 59 12.36 5.37 9.39
CA ILE A 59 12.01 5.51 10.81
C ILE A 59 13.15 5.07 11.73
N THR A 60 13.86 4.00 11.35
CA THR A 60 15.01 3.53 12.13
C THR A 60 16.16 4.55 12.05
N LEU A 61 16.41 5.08 10.85
CA LEU A 61 17.46 6.07 10.57
C LEU A 61 17.28 7.38 11.35
N ILE A 62 16.05 7.81 11.66
CA ILE A 62 15.78 8.99 12.51
C ILE A 62 16.48 8.89 13.87
N SER A 63 16.65 7.67 14.41
CA SER A 63 17.34 7.44 15.68
C SER A 63 18.84 7.79 15.62
N PHE A 64 19.45 7.73 14.43
CA PHE A 64 20.87 8.00 14.22
C PHE A 64 21.14 9.43 13.74
N ILE A 65 20.16 10.10 13.12
CA ILE A 65 20.29 11.48 12.62
C ILE A 65 20.74 12.44 13.71
N GLY A 66 20.20 12.33 14.93
CA GLY A 66 20.47 13.29 16.00
C GLY A 66 21.95 13.44 16.28
N GLY A 67 22.66 12.33 16.47
CA GLY A 67 24.10 12.33 16.76
C GLY A 67 24.96 12.81 15.58
N ILE A 68 24.54 12.54 14.34
CA ILE A 68 25.27 12.97 13.14
C ILE A 68 25.11 14.48 12.93
N VAL A 69 23.91 15.00 13.14
CA VAL A 69 23.61 16.44 12.97
C VAL A 69 24.34 17.29 14.00
N GLU A 70 24.42 16.84 15.26
CA GLU A 70 25.22 17.52 16.29
C GLU A 70 26.71 17.56 15.93
N ARG A 71 27.26 16.47 15.39
CA ARG A 71 28.70 16.36 15.08
C ARG A 71 29.10 17.10 13.81
N ASP A 72 28.32 16.95 12.74
CA ASP A 72 28.73 17.39 11.38
C ASP A 72 28.23 18.79 11.03
N LEU A 73 27.18 19.28 11.71
CA LEU A 73 26.57 20.59 11.45
C LEU A 73 26.64 21.56 12.64
N ASP A 74 27.34 21.19 13.73
CA ASP A 74 27.49 21.96 14.98
C ASP A 74 26.13 22.44 15.54
N ALA A 75 25.09 21.63 15.34
CA ALA A 75 23.73 21.95 15.71
C ALA A 75 23.49 21.65 17.20
N THR A 76 22.59 22.42 17.82
CA THR A 76 22.19 22.17 19.20
C THR A 76 21.34 20.90 19.32
N PRO A 77 21.33 20.22 20.48
CA PRO A 77 20.45 19.06 20.69
C PRO A 77 18.96 19.39 20.52
N ALA A 78 18.57 20.64 20.82
CA ALA A 78 17.22 21.13 20.57
C ALA A 78 16.90 21.13 19.07
N GLU A 79 17.80 21.62 18.23
CA GLU A 79 17.64 21.61 16.76
C GLU A 79 17.56 20.19 16.21
N ALA A 80 18.44 19.27 16.65
CA ALA A 80 18.37 17.86 16.25
C ALA A 80 16.98 17.26 16.52
N SER A 81 16.40 17.54 17.70
CA SER A 81 15.04 17.08 18.04
C SER A 81 13.94 17.72 17.18
N MET A 82 14.14 18.96 16.72
CA MET A 82 13.18 19.63 15.82
C MET A 82 13.13 18.97 14.44
N VAL A 83 14.25 18.43 13.93
CA VAL A 83 14.26 17.68 12.66
C VAL A 83 13.44 16.40 12.80
N VAL A 84 13.64 15.67 13.89
CA VAL A 84 12.88 14.45 14.20
C VAL A 84 11.38 14.76 14.28
N ALA A 85 11.00 15.78 15.05
CA ALA A 85 9.62 16.23 15.16
C ALA A 85 9.05 16.67 13.80
N GLY A 86 9.87 17.31 12.97
CA GLY A 86 9.53 17.72 11.61
C GLY A 86 9.18 16.52 10.71
N VAL A 87 9.89 15.39 10.82
CA VAL A 87 9.55 14.19 10.05
C VAL A 87 8.16 13.69 10.42
N PHE A 88 7.86 13.56 11.71
CA PHE A 88 6.53 13.11 12.17
C PHE A 88 5.41 14.09 11.78
N LEU A 89 5.68 15.40 11.82
CA LEU A 89 4.75 16.41 11.32
C LEU A 89 4.53 16.27 9.80
N GLY A 90 5.61 15.97 9.07
CA GLY A 90 5.57 15.63 7.65
C GLY A 90 4.70 14.40 7.40
N MET A 91 4.87 13.32 8.18
CA MET A 91 4.06 12.11 8.07
C MET A 91 2.58 12.38 8.35
N LEU A 92 2.28 13.18 9.38
CA LEU A 92 0.91 13.58 9.70
C LEU A 92 0.27 14.31 8.51
N THR A 93 0.92 15.34 7.99
CA THR A 93 0.41 16.13 6.86
C THR A 93 0.35 15.30 5.57
N GLY A 94 1.34 14.45 5.32
CA GLY A 94 1.38 13.52 4.20
C GLY A 94 0.24 12.50 4.23
N ALA A 95 -0.12 11.98 5.40
CA ALA A 95 -1.23 11.04 5.53
C ALA A 95 -2.56 11.67 5.06
N PHE A 96 -2.81 12.94 5.41
CA PHE A 96 -3.97 13.68 4.90
C PHE A 96 -3.89 13.92 3.40
N VAL A 97 -2.73 14.40 2.90
CA VAL A 97 -2.56 14.73 1.47
C VAL A 97 -2.70 13.48 0.60
N TRP A 98 -1.96 12.41 0.90
CA TRP A 98 -2.00 11.19 0.10
C TRP A 98 -3.31 10.44 0.24
N GLY A 99 -4.00 10.54 1.37
CA GLY A 99 -5.37 10.03 1.52
C GLY A 99 -6.33 10.71 0.53
N LEU A 100 -6.33 12.05 0.50
CA LEU A 100 -7.15 12.80 -0.46
C LEU A 100 -6.77 12.51 -1.91
N VAL A 101 -5.47 12.45 -2.22
CA VAL A 101 -5.01 12.13 -3.58
C VAL A 101 -5.43 10.71 -3.98
N ALA A 102 -5.38 9.75 -3.06
CA ALA A 102 -5.79 8.38 -3.30
C ALA A 102 -7.29 8.29 -3.62
N ASP A 103 -8.12 9.09 -2.94
CA ASP A 103 -9.57 9.10 -3.12
C ASP A 103 -9.99 9.83 -4.41
N PHE A 104 -9.36 10.96 -4.75
CA PHE A 104 -9.77 11.78 -5.91
C PHE A 104 -9.09 11.41 -7.23
N TYR A 105 -7.78 11.15 -7.20
CA TYR A 105 -6.97 10.91 -8.41
C TYR A 105 -6.67 9.43 -8.62
N GLY A 106 -6.95 8.59 -7.62
CA GLY A 106 -6.73 7.15 -7.65
C GLY A 106 -5.47 6.74 -6.87
N ARG A 107 -5.57 5.58 -6.23
CA ARG A 107 -4.56 5.09 -5.28
C ARG A 107 -3.18 4.87 -5.91
N LEU A 108 -3.11 4.47 -7.18
CA LEU A 108 -1.83 4.22 -7.87
C LEU A 108 -0.99 5.50 -8.04
N TRP A 109 -1.65 6.64 -8.24
CA TRP A 109 -0.97 7.93 -8.34
C TRP A 109 -0.47 8.42 -6.99
N ALA A 110 -1.27 8.23 -5.93
CA ALA A 110 -0.83 8.51 -4.56
C ALA A 110 0.38 7.65 -4.16
N PHE A 111 0.37 6.37 -4.56
CA PHE A 111 1.48 5.44 -4.34
C PHE A 111 2.78 5.90 -5.01
N TRP A 112 2.78 6.09 -6.34
CA TRP A 112 4.00 6.47 -7.05
C TRP A 112 4.46 7.88 -6.70
N GLY A 113 3.52 8.82 -6.51
CA GLY A 113 3.83 10.19 -6.14
C GLY A 113 4.58 10.27 -4.82
N GLY A 114 4.13 9.53 -3.80
CA GLY A 114 4.78 9.52 -2.51
C GLY A 114 6.13 8.78 -2.52
N VAL A 115 6.24 7.65 -3.22
CA VAL A 115 7.53 6.94 -3.38
C VAL A 115 8.59 7.84 -4.04
N ILE A 116 8.22 8.54 -5.11
CA ILE A 116 9.13 9.47 -5.80
C ILE A 116 9.51 10.63 -4.89
N LEU A 117 8.55 11.17 -4.12
CA LEU A 117 8.82 12.26 -3.18
C LEU A 117 9.78 11.81 -2.08
N THR A 118 9.55 10.66 -1.44
CA THR A 118 10.42 10.09 -0.42
C THR A 118 11.83 9.88 -0.96
N PHE A 119 11.95 9.25 -2.14
CA PHE A 119 13.26 9.00 -2.75
C PHE A 119 13.99 10.30 -3.11
N GLY A 120 13.31 11.23 -3.78
CA GLY A 120 13.91 12.50 -4.20
C GLY A 120 14.33 13.37 -3.01
N ALA A 121 13.46 13.50 -2.00
CA ALA A 121 13.77 14.25 -0.79
C ALA A 121 14.84 13.56 0.08
N GLY A 122 14.87 12.23 0.10
CA GLY A 122 15.90 11.45 0.79
C GLY A 122 17.29 11.64 0.17
N VAL A 123 17.38 11.55 -1.16
CA VAL A 123 18.63 11.86 -1.89
C VAL A 123 19.03 13.31 -1.69
N ALA A 124 18.09 14.26 -1.76
CA ALA A 124 18.38 15.67 -1.51
C ALA A 124 18.89 15.92 -0.08
N SER A 125 18.37 15.18 0.91
CA SER A 125 18.83 15.26 2.31
C SER A 125 20.31 14.91 2.46
N ALA A 126 20.84 14.01 1.63
CA ALA A 126 22.26 13.62 1.67
C ALA A 126 23.21 14.73 1.20
N PHE A 127 22.72 15.70 0.43
CA PHE A 127 23.50 16.85 -0.06
C PHE A 127 23.20 18.15 0.71
N ALA A 128 22.47 18.08 1.82
CA ALA A 128 22.08 19.27 2.57
C ALA A 128 23.30 19.94 3.22
N PRO A 129 23.60 21.22 2.92
CA PRO A 129 24.78 21.91 3.43
C PRO A 129 24.57 22.54 4.82
N ASN A 130 23.32 22.63 5.27
CA ASN A 130 22.96 23.24 6.55
C ASN A 130 21.76 22.53 7.20
N PHE A 131 21.61 22.76 8.50
CA PHE A 131 20.54 22.18 9.32
C PHE A 131 19.13 22.49 8.79
N GLN A 132 18.90 23.70 8.29
CA GLN A 132 17.58 24.13 7.82
C GLN A 132 17.13 23.39 6.56
N ILE A 133 18.05 23.22 5.59
CA ILE A 133 17.79 22.47 4.36
C ILE A 133 17.62 21.00 4.69
N LEU A 134 18.44 20.44 5.60
CA LEU A 134 18.28 19.07 6.06
C LEU A 134 16.90 18.87 6.70
N GLY A 135 16.50 19.75 7.61
CA GLY A 135 15.18 19.70 8.26
C GLY A 135 14.03 19.78 7.26
N LEU A 136 14.09 20.69 6.28
CA LEU A 136 13.06 20.79 5.24
C LEU A 136 12.99 19.53 4.37
N CYS A 137 14.13 19.02 3.92
CA CYS A 137 14.17 17.78 3.15
C CYS A 137 13.60 16.61 3.96
N ARG A 138 13.90 16.53 5.26
CA ARG A 138 13.37 15.48 6.16
C ARG A 138 11.87 15.58 6.40
N VAL A 139 11.33 16.80 6.51
CA VAL A 139 9.87 17.00 6.53
C VAL A 139 9.24 16.48 5.24
N LEU A 140 9.84 16.80 4.07
CA LEU A 140 9.34 16.31 2.78
C LEU A 140 9.45 14.79 2.63
N VAL A 141 10.50 14.17 3.17
CA VAL A 141 10.60 12.71 3.26
C VAL A 141 9.45 12.15 4.09
N GLY A 142 9.17 12.73 5.26
CA GLY A 142 8.02 12.34 6.09
C GLY A 142 6.69 12.46 5.35
N VAL A 143 6.49 13.55 4.60
CA VAL A 143 5.30 13.71 3.74
C VAL A 143 5.21 12.55 2.73
N GLY A 144 6.29 12.22 2.03
CA GLY A 144 6.31 11.11 1.07
C GLY A 144 6.10 9.74 1.73
N ALA A 145 6.72 9.49 2.88
CA ALA A 145 6.71 8.22 3.59
C ALA A 145 5.29 7.76 3.95
N ALA A 146 4.41 8.70 4.30
CA ALA A 146 3.01 8.42 4.61
C ALA A 146 2.23 7.74 3.46
N SER A 147 2.67 7.87 2.21
CA SER A 147 2.08 7.16 1.06
C SER A 147 2.25 5.64 1.14
N GLY A 148 3.20 5.13 1.93
CA GLY A 148 3.40 3.71 2.17
C GLY A 148 2.15 3.02 2.72
N HIS A 149 1.32 3.71 3.50
CA HIS A 149 0.06 3.16 3.99
C HIS A 149 -0.97 2.95 2.86
N VAL A 150 -0.93 3.78 1.81
CA VAL A 150 -1.78 3.62 0.62
C VAL A 150 -1.42 2.34 -0.13
N SER A 151 -0.13 1.96 -0.18
CA SER A 151 0.31 0.72 -0.85
C SER A 151 -0.30 -0.53 -0.23
N THR A 152 -0.45 -0.54 1.10
CA THR A 152 -1.07 -1.66 1.84
C THR A 152 -2.54 -1.81 1.48
N THR A 153 -3.25 -0.69 1.26
CA THR A 153 -4.65 -0.71 0.88
C THR A 153 -4.83 -1.24 -0.54
N ILE A 154 -4.01 -0.76 -1.49
CA ILE A 154 -4.04 -1.27 -2.87
C ILE A 154 -3.72 -2.77 -2.88
N LEU A 155 -2.73 -3.20 -2.10
CA LEU A 155 -2.38 -4.62 -1.98
C LEU A 155 -3.58 -5.47 -1.56
N MET A 156 -4.38 -5.02 -0.58
CA MET A 156 -5.58 -5.74 -0.14
C MET A 156 -6.69 -5.77 -1.20
N GLU A 157 -6.81 -4.75 -2.05
CA GLU A 157 -7.81 -4.71 -3.13
C GLU A 157 -7.54 -5.78 -4.21
N PHE A 158 -6.27 -6.06 -4.50
CA PHE A 158 -5.88 -7.08 -5.49
C PHE A 158 -5.73 -8.49 -4.91
N MET A 159 -5.87 -8.66 -3.59
CA MET A 159 -5.70 -9.95 -2.93
C MET A 159 -7.03 -10.67 -2.67
N PRO A 160 -7.10 -11.99 -2.92
CA PRO A 160 -8.28 -12.79 -2.59
C PRO A 160 -8.52 -12.82 -1.08
N LYS A 161 -9.79 -12.77 -0.69
CA LYS A 161 -10.25 -12.56 0.70
C LYS A 161 -9.62 -13.51 1.72
N GLU A 162 -9.43 -14.77 1.32
CA GLU A 162 -8.83 -15.83 2.13
C GLU A 162 -7.36 -15.57 2.49
N TYR A 163 -6.62 -14.91 1.61
CA TYR A 163 -5.19 -14.62 1.80
C TYR A 163 -4.91 -13.20 2.30
N ARG A 164 -5.89 -12.29 2.29
CA ARG A 164 -5.69 -10.87 2.68
C ARG A 164 -4.97 -10.72 4.02
N THR A 165 -5.43 -11.42 5.05
CA THR A 165 -4.82 -11.35 6.38
C THR A 165 -3.40 -11.90 6.38
N ALA A 166 -3.16 -13.03 5.72
CA ALA A 166 -1.83 -13.64 5.61
C ALA A 166 -0.85 -12.72 4.88
N THR A 167 -1.28 -12.10 3.78
CA THR A 167 -0.47 -11.14 3.01
C THR A 167 -0.13 -9.91 3.84
N CYS A 168 -1.04 -9.41 4.69
CA CYS A 168 -0.74 -8.29 5.60
C CYS A 168 0.32 -8.68 6.64
N CYS A 169 0.22 -9.88 7.21
CA CYS A 169 1.23 -10.39 8.14
C CYS A 169 2.59 -10.56 7.44
N LEU A 170 2.61 -11.08 6.21
CA LEU A 170 3.83 -11.23 5.43
C LEU A 170 4.44 -9.88 5.05
N LEU A 171 3.63 -8.83 4.87
CA LEU A 171 4.13 -7.48 4.64
C LEU A 171 5.01 -6.99 5.79
N GLN A 172 4.69 -7.37 7.04
CA GLN A 172 5.49 -7.01 8.21
C GLN A 172 6.91 -7.61 8.16
N VAL A 173 7.14 -8.67 7.40
CA VAL A 173 8.50 -9.21 7.19
C VAL A 173 9.38 -8.17 6.49
N PHE A 174 8.83 -7.38 5.55
CA PHE A 174 9.58 -6.31 4.89
C PHE A 174 10.01 -5.22 5.87
N TRP A 175 9.17 -4.91 6.87
CA TRP A 175 9.54 -3.97 7.94
C TRP A 175 10.76 -4.48 8.70
N THR A 176 10.70 -5.73 9.16
CA THR A 176 11.81 -6.36 9.89
C THR A 176 13.09 -6.39 9.06
N ILE A 177 12.99 -6.70 7.77
CA ILE A 177 14.14 -6.68 6.84
C ILE A 177 14.72 -5.26 6.77
N GLY A 178 13.89 -4.23 6.67
CA GLY A 178 14.33 -2.83 6.65
C GLY A 178 15.09 -2.44 7.92
N CYS A 179 14.55 -2.76 9.10
CA CYS A 179 15.23 -2.51 10.37
C CYS A 179 16.56 -3.27 10.48
N LEU A 180 16.63 -4.54 10.04
CA LEU A 180 17.87 -5.32 10.05
C LEU A 180 18.92 -4.75 9.09
N PHE A 181 18.48 -4.30 7.91
CA PHE A 181 19.35 -3.68 6.92
C PHE A 181 19.97 -2.40 7.45
N GLU A 182 19.15 -1.53 8.06
CA GLU A 182 19.60 -0.27 8.65
C GLU A 182 20.55 -0.53 9.82
N ALA A 183 20.20 -1.42 10.75
CA ALA A 183 21.06 -1.77 11.88
C ALA A 183 22.40 -2.36 11.42
N GLY A 184 22.40 -3.12 10.31
CA GLY A 184 23.61 -3.63 9.67
C GLY A 184 24.48 -2.52 9.07
N LEU A 185 23.87 -1.51 8.45
CA LEU A 185 24.59 -0.34 7.93
C LEU A 185 25.15 0.53 9.05
N ALA A 186 24.42 0.71 10.15
CA ALA A 186 24.87 1.49 11.29
C ALA A 186 26.05 0.85 12.04
N TYR A 187 26.26 -0.46 11.90
CA TYR A 187 27.36 -1.18 12.53
C TYR A 187 28.72 -1.02 11.81
N VAL A 188 28.70 -0.76 10.49
CA VAL A 188 29.90 -0.65 9.64
C VAL A 188 30.43 0.78 9.66
#